data_AF-W2PQM1-F1
#
_entry.id   AF-W2PQM1-F1
#
_cell.length_a   1.000
_cell.length_b   1.000
_cell.length_c   1.000
_cell.angle_alpha   90.00
_cell.angle_beta   90.00
_cell.angle_gamma   90.00
#
_symmetry.space_group_name_H-M   'P 1'
#
loop_
_entity.id
_entity.type
_entity.pdbx_description
1 polymer ?
#
loop_
_entity_poly.entity_id
_entity_poly.type
_entity_poly.pdbx_seq_one_letter_code
_entity_poly.pdbx_strand_id
1 'polypeptide(L)'
;MSSSNNRRRSHGSGAGVWLRRNVWLVAATTLVVIYCVFMVYTTMWAQGFGAQQRTKESDHLAQDSNAMKEAMAALKEMGAIRGENTHEEAEEQAEEAAEDGREQLVKGEGEQENVGEAETHNAHAAATTGPRLRTGNEGTVAYDDKVPLEDVGDIPMVGATAEVELETRMSGKEKVTPSKTDTTANKGPAQLTISVTKTANDSDHLWTGVEKLPLAGEGIPGAIPTDSDAQNSTQAAQVKISNFKSRRFDKARLVLETPEQLNASIPFEKRHHTIFGYNATLAYLQLYSKPANSKEELFLFFTCSDSKGGRHDWNPNCATARDKVYATFAKSPSTNRLVTIHAGPREDWMGGNAFTDDDDLRLKAVPTLMRWDGGAPGALRSTWGVLVDNSILYEPLVRYLFRNADEQDKLLAKPEVETKKIITLRGYVQYRAFMESYASNGTSYPLFMMMVSGRFQRNNRLWCPWCRQSEMPVEYAFYAYAPANAKLVLVETYDKYIEWRNPDNEFKQDPQLAMKGVPWFYRVYPGPPGAPLTYQRVKKKFYILEALQQVFQDSG
;
A
#
# COMPACT_ATOMS: atom_id res chain seq x y z
N MET A 1 -42.69 -85.57 56.70
CA MET A 1 -41.41 -84.96 56.27
C MET A 1 -41.39 -84.86 54.76
N SER A 2 -40.89 -83.73 54.25
CA SER A 2 -40.36 -83.43 52.89
C SER A 2 -41.03 -83.92 51.59
N SER A 3 -41.30 -82.91 50.75
CA SER A 3 -40.98 -82.83 49.30
C SER A 3 -41.94 -83.43 48.26
N SER A 4 -42.60 -82.54 47.49
CA SER A 4 -42.72 -82.61 46.02
C SER A 4 -43.37 -81.35 45.43
N ASN A 5 -43.23 -81.17 44.10
CA ASN A 5 -44.04 -80.35 43.17
C ASN A 5 -43.92 -78.80 43.19
N ASN A 6 -44.17 -78.09 42.06
CA ASN A 6 -43.88 -78.37 40.64
C ASN A 6 -44.01 -77.07 39.81
N ARG A 7 -43.58 -77.09 38.53
CA ARG A 7 -43.72 -75.97 37.56
C ARG A 7 -45.19 -75.70 37.18
N ARG A 8 -45.54 -74.43 36.89
CA ARG A 8 -45.93 -73.96 35.52
C ARG A 8 -46.30 -72.46 35.40
N ARG A 9 -45.70 -71.83 34.37
CA ARG A 9 -46.20 -70.81 33.41
C ARG A 9 -47.26 -69.76 33.84
N SER A 10 -46.97 -68.51 33.47
CA SER A 10 -47.95 -67.62 32.83
C SER A 10 -47.33 -66.98 31.55
N HIS A 11 -48.19 -66.54 30.63
CA HIS A 11 -47.85 -65.79 29.41
C HIS A 11 -48.43 -64.37 29.52
N GLY A 12 -47.73 -63.38 28.94
CA GLY A 12 -48.22 -62.00 28.86
C GLY A 12 -47.41 -61.16 27.86
N SER A 13 -47.99 -61.01 26.67
CA SER A 13 -47.87 -59.93 25.68
C SER A 13 -47.04 -58.68 26.05
N GLY A 14 -46.34 -58.01 25.12
CA GLY A 14 -46.51 -57.98 23.66
C GLY A 14 -46.27 -56.61 23.04
N ALA A 15 -46.05 -55.55 23.83
CA ALA A 15 -45.83 -54.17 23.35
C ALA A 15 -44.36 -53.79 23.09
N GLY A 16 -43.39 -54.42 23.77
CA GLY A 16 -41.98 -53.99 23.74
C GLY A 16 -41.24 -54.17 22.41
N VAL A 17 -41.73 -55.02 21.51
CA VAL A 17 -41.08 -55.31 20.22
C VAL A 17 -41.45 -54.28 19.14
N TRP A 18 -42.63 -53.65 19.23
CA TRP A 18 -43.04 -52.65 18.24
C TRP A 18 -42.29 -51.32 18.42
N LEU A 19 -42.07 -50.87 19.66
CA LEU A 19 -41.24 -49.68 19.92
C LEU A 19 -39.81 -49.87 19.40
N ARG A 20 -39.15 -51.00 19.71
CA ARG A 20 -37.74 -51.24 19.30
C ARG A 20 -37.52 -51.21 17.78
N ARG A 21 -38.55 -51.47 16.97
CA ARG A 21 -38.45 -51.45 15.50
C ARG A 21 -38.69 -50.06 14.90
N ASN A 22 -39.32 -49.15 15.65
CA ASN A 22 -39.71 -47.80 15.17
C ASN A 22 -38.92 -46.65 15.83
N VAL A 23 -38.00 -46.91 16.76
CA VAL A 23 -37.10 -45.88 17.36
C VAL A 23 -36.39 -45.05 16.29
N TRP A 24 -35.92 -45.68 15.21
CA TRP A 24 -35.24 -44.97 14.12
C TRP A 24 -36.15 -44.00 13.37
N LEU A 25 -37.43 -44.32 13.25
CA LEU A 25 -38.46 -43.48 12.62
C LEU A 25 -38.75 -42.22 13.47
N VAL A 26 -38.80 -42.38 14.80
CA VAL A 26 -38.95 -41.27 15.76
C VAL A 26 -37.70 -40.39 15.80
N ALA A 27 -36.50 -40.98 15.75
CA ALA A 27 -35.25 -40.22 15.65
C ALA A 27 -35.18 -39.41 14.35
N ALA A 28 -35.58 -40.01 13.21
CA ALA A 28 -35.60 -39.35 11.91
C ALA A 28 -36.59 -38.16 11.87
N THR A 29 -37.83 -38.32 12.35
CA THR A 29 -38.78 -37.19 12.42
C THR A 29 -38.30 -36.10 13.38
N THR A 30 -37.66 -36.45 14.49
CA THR A 30 -37.09 -35.46 15.44
C THR A 30 -35.97 -34.65 14.77
N LEU A 31 -35.07 -35.29 14.02
CA LEU A 31 -34.01 -34.60 13.27
C LEU A 31 -34.57 -33.69 12.17
N VAL A 32 -35.62 -34.11 11.45
CA VAL A 32 -36.28 -33.26 10.45
C VAL A 32 -36.91 -32.03 11.09
N VAL A 33 -37.57 -32.16 12.25
CA VAL A 33 -38.13 -31.01 12.98
C VAL A 33 -37.04 -30.05 13.45
N ILE A 34 -35.94 -30.57 14.01
CA ILE A 34 -34.78 -29.75 14.42
C ILE A 34 -34.17 -29.01 13.22
N TYR A 35 -34.02 -29.68 12.08
CA TYR A 35 -33.51 -29.07 10.85
C TYR A 35 -34.44 -27.98 10.31
N CYS A 36 -35.75 -28.20 10.32
CA CYS A 36 -36.73 -27.18 9.92
C CYS A 36 -36.68 -25.95 10.84
N VAL A 37 -36.59 -26.15 12.16
CA VAL A 37 -36.44 -25.04 13.13
C VAL A 37 -35.12 -24.30 12.89
N PHE A 38 -34.02 -24.99 12.63
CA PHE A 38 -32.73 -24.39 12.29
C PHE A 38 -32.78 -23.58 10.98
N MET A 39 -33.45 -24.09 9.94
CA MET A 39 -33.64 -23.38 8.66
C MET A 39 -34.52 -22.13 8.79
N VAL A 40 -35.58 -22.18 9.61
CA VAL A 40 -36.40 -20.99 9.91
C VAL A 40 -35.59 -19.98 10.74
N TYR A 41 -34.86 -20.44 11.76
CA TYR A 41 -34.04 -19.56 12.58
C TYR A 41 -32.95 -18.85 11.78
N THR A 42 -32.22 -19.58 10.93
CA THR A 42 -31.15 -19.02 10.08
C THR A 42 -31.67 -18.09 8.97
N THR A 43 -32.83 -18.37 8.37
CA THR A 43 -33.43 -17.45 7.39
C THR A 43 -33.97 -16.17 8.03
N MET A 44 -34.59 -16.25 9.22
CA MET A 44 -34.96 -15.05 9.99
C MET A 44 -33.73 -14.24 10.42
N TRP A 45 -32.65 -14.90 10.84
CA TRP A 45 -31.39 -14.23 11.20
C TRP A 45 -30.76 -13.51 10.00
N ALA A 46 -30.73 -14.16 8.83
CA ALA A 46 -30.22 -13.58 7.59
C ALA A 46 -31.04 -12.35 7.13
N GLN A 47 -32.37 -12.39 7.26
CA GLN A 47 -33.22 -11.23 6.95
C GLN A 47 -33.02 -10.08 7.95
N GLY A 48 -32.88 -10.37 9.25
CA GLY A 48 -32.58 -9.38 10.27
C GLY A 48 -31.24 -8.67 10.04
N PHE A 49 -30.18 -9.42 9.71
CA PHE A 49 -28.88 -8.85 9.34
C PHE A 49 -28.95 -8.02 8.05
N GLY A 50 -29.62 -8.51 7.01
CA GLY A 50 -29.76 -7.79 5.75
C GLY A 50 -30.47 -6.44 5.89
N ALA A 51 -31.52 -6.37 6.73
CA ALA A 51 -32.19 -5.11 7.04
C ALA A 51 -31.28 -4.16 7.84
N GLN A 52 -30.68 -4.63 8.93
CA GLN A 52 -29.84 -3.82 9.81
C GLN A 52 -28.57 -3.31 9.10
N GLN A 53 -28.03 -4.08 8.15
CA GLN A 53 -26.88 -3.68 7.34
C GLN A 53 -27.26 -2.56 6.36
N ARG A 54 -28.40 -2.65 5.67
CA ARG A 54 -28.88 -1.57 4.79
C ARG A 54 -29.15 -0.26 5.53
N THR A 55 -29.72 -0.29 6.73
CA THR A 55 -29.95 0.93 7.53
C THR A 55 -28.63 1.57 7.97
N LYS A 56 -27.66 0.76 8.43
CA LYS A 56 -26.32 1.27 8.74
C LYS A 56 -25.61 1.86 7.53
N GLU A 57 -25.78 1.25 6.36
CA GLU A 57 -25.19 1.72 5.10
C GLU A 57 -25.84 3.04 4.63
N SER A 58 -27.17 3.19 4.75
CA SER A 58 -27.85 4.46 4.46
C SER A 58 -27.48 5.57 5.46
N ASP A 59 -27.38 5.26 6.75
CA ASP A 59 -27.03 6.23 7.78
C ASP A 59 -25.57 6.70 7.63
N HIS A 60 -24.65 5.78 7.30
CA HIS A 60 -23.25 6.10 7.01
C HIS A 60 -23.11 6.98 5.76
N LEU A 61 -23.82 6.68 4.68
CA LEU A 61 -23.83 7.48 3.45
C LEU A 61 -24.38 8.90 3.69
N ALA A 62 -25.43 9.03 4.51
CA ALA A 62 -25.99 10.33 4.89
C ALA A 62 -25.00 11.14 5.76
N GLN A 63 -24.33 10.48 6.71
CA GLN A 63 -23.32 11.10 7.56
C GLN A 63 -22.10 11.56 6.75
N ASP A 64 -21.59 10.74 5.82
CA ASP A 64 -20.48 11.10 4.94
C ASP A 64 -20.84 12.29 4.02
N SER A 65 -22.04 12.27 3.43
CA SER A 65 -22.54 13.37 2.59
C SER A 65 -22.59 14.70 3.34
N ASN A 66 -23.07 14.70 4.58
CA ASN A 66 -23.11 15.91 5.41
C ASN A 66 -21.70 16.38 5.82
N ALA A 67 -20.85 15.47 6.27
CA ALA A 67 -19.46 15.79 6.62
C ALA A 67 -18.65 16.32 5.42
N MET A 68 -18.93 15.82 4.21
CA MET A 68 -18.33 16.31 2.97
C MET A 68 -18.78 17.74 2.62
N LYS A 69 -20.08 18.05 2.80
CA LYS A 69 -20.61 19.42 2.61
C LYS A 69 -20.02 20.41 3.60
N GLU A 70 -19.95 20.04 4.89
CA GLU A 70 -19.30 20.86 5.92
C GLU A 70 -17.83 21.12 5.61
N ALA A 71 -17.11 20.08 5.16
CA ALA A 71 -15.71 20.24 4.74
C ALA A 71 -15.55 21.17 3.53
N MET A 72 -16.44 21.09 2.53
CA MET A 72 -16.42 22.02 1.39
C MET A 72 -16.67 23.47 1.81
N ALA A 73 -17.60 23.71 2.75
CA ALA A 73 -17.84 25.03 3.31
C ALA A 73 -16.59 25.59 4.02
N ALA A 74 -15.96 24.79 4.89
CA ALA A 74 -14.74 25.17 5.60
C ALA A 74 -13.57 25.47 4.62
N LEU A 75 -13.41 24.68 3.56
CA LEU A 75 -12.38 24.91 2.53
C LEU A 75 -12.60 26.21 1.73
N LYS A 76 -13.86 26.60 1.52
CA LYS A 76 -14.23 27.88 0.89
C LYS A 76 -13.89 29.06 1.81
N GLU A 77 -14.17 28.95 3.11
CA GLU A 77 -13.81 29.96 4.12
C GLU A 77 -12.29 30.15 4.26
N MET A 78 -11.51 29.07 4.19
CA MET A 78 -10.04 29.12 4.24
C MET A 78 -9.38 29.76 3.01
N GLY A 79 -10.15 30.19 1.99
CA GLY A 79 -9.60 30.71 0.73
C GLY A 79 -8.83 29.67 -0.08
N ALA A 80 -8.96 28.38 0.25
CA ALA A 80 -8.24 27.30 -0.43
C ALA A 80 -8.74 27.06 -1.86
N ILE A 81 -9.96 27.53 -2.14
CA ILE A 81 -10.64 27.49 -3.43
C ILE A 81 -10.61 28.91 -4.01
N ARG A 82 -9.97 29.07 -5.17
CA ARG A 82 -9.99 30.34 -5.92
C ARG A 82 -11.37 30.48 -6.58
N GLY A 83 -12.26 31.23 -5.96
CA GLY A 83 -13.57 31.55 -6.52
C GLY A 83 -13.46 32.52 -7.70
N GLU A 84 -13.29 31.98 -8.90
CA GLU A 84 -13.64 32.67 -10.15
C GLU A 84 -14.96 32.05 -10.65
N ASN A 85 -15.91 32.91 -11.03
CA ASN A 85 -17.36 32.66 -11.15
C ASN A 85 -17.78 31.48 -12.06
N THR A 86 -17.68 30.25 -11.59
CA THR A 86 -18.21 29.04 -12.27
C THR A 86 -19.51 28.51 -11.69
N HIS A 87 -20.11 29.20 -10.70
CA HIS A 87 -21.34 28.74 -10.05
C HIS A 87 -22.58 28.91 -10.94
N GLU A 88 -22.68 30.02 -11.68
CA GLU A 88 -23.83 30.28 -12.55
C GLU A 88 -23.87 29.27 -13.72
N GLU A 89 -22.75 29.06 -14.43
CA GLU A 89 -22.69 28.08 -15.54
C GLU A 89 -22.93 26.63 -15.10
N ALA A 90 -22.52 26.24 -13.88
CA ALA A 90 -22.70 24.88 -13.38
C ALA A 90 -24.11 24.62 -12.82
N GLU A 91 -24.79 25.65 -12.33
CA GLU A 91 -26.17 25.58 -11.85
C GLU A 91 -27.15 25.60 -13.04
N GLU A 92 -26.88 26.43 -14.05
CA GLU A 92 -27.62 26.47 -15.32
C GLU A 92 -27.55 25.13 -16.09
N GLN A 93 -26.36 24.51 -16.18
CA GLN A 93 -26.22 23.17 -16.79
C GLN A 93 -26.90 22.05 -15.99
N ALA A 94 -27.04 22.20 -14.67
CA ALA A 94 -27.74 21.23 -13.83
C ALA A 94 -29.27 21.37 -13.94
N GLU A 95 -29.78 22.59 -14.18
CA GLU A 95 -31.19 22.86 -14.41
C GLU A 95 -31.63 22.42 -15.82
N GLU A 96 -30.83 22.71 -16.86
CA GLU A 96 -31.08 22.24 -18.25
C GLU A 96 -31.15 20.71 -18.34
N ALA A 97 -30.22 20.00 -17.67
CA ALA A 97 -30.23 18.54 -17.60
C ALA A 97 -31.42 17.96 -16.80
N ALA A 98 -32.01 18.74 -15.88
CA ALA A 98 -33.18 18.34 -15.11
C ALA A 98 -34.51 18.57 -15.87
N GLU A 99 -34.56 19.53 -16.80
CA GLU A 99 -35.71 19.73 -17.68
C GLU A 99 -35.79 18.67 -18.80
N ASP A 100 -34.68 18.35 -19.49
CA ASP A 100 -34.65 17.30 -20.52
C ASP A 100 -35.05 15.91 -19.97
N GLY A 101 -34.63 15.62 -18.72
CA GLY A 101 -35.06 14.43 -17.99
C GLY A 101 -36.55 14.40 -17.63
N ARG A 102 -37.23 15.55 -17.57
CA ARG A 102 -38.69 15.63 -17.34
C ARG A 102 -39.50 15.49 -18.63
N GLU A 103 -39.03 16.02 -19.76
CA GLU A 103 -39.75 15.87 -21.03
C GLU A 103 -39.87 14.40 -21.48
N GLN A 104 -38.84 13.58 -21.22
CA GLN A 104 -38.86 12.15 -21.57
C GLN A 104 -39.85 11.33 -20.73
N LEU A 105 -40.18 11.77 -19.51
CA LEU A 105 -41.16 11.09 -18.64
C LEU A 105 -42.63 11.41 -18.99
N VAL A 106 -42.90 12.44 -19.80
CA VAL A 106 -44.26 12.87 -20.17
C VAL A 106 -44.77 12.21 -21.47
N LYS A 107 -43.88 11.61 -22.28
CA LYS A 107 -44.24 10.91 -23.53
C LYS A 107 -44.49 9.40 -23.38
N GLY A 108 -44.63 8.92 -22.14
CA GLY A 108 -44.62 7.49 -21.79
C GLY A 108 -45.98 6.82 -21.53
N GLU A 109 -47.12 7.42 -21.89
CA GLU A 109 -48.45 6.81 -21.68
C GLU A 109 -49.33 6.86 -22.95
N GLY A 110 -49.82 5.68 -23.36
CA GLY A 110 -50.86 5.52 -24.39
C GLY A 110 -50.42 4.80 -25.66
N GLU A 111 -50.59 3.48 -25.75
CA GLU A 111 -51.79 2.84 -26.32
C GLU A 111 -51.61 1.31 -26.43
N GLN A 112 -52.73 0.59 -26.39
CA GLN A 112 -52.78 -0.87 -26.30
C GLN A 112 -53.85 -1.39 -27.28
N GLU A 113 -53.44 -2.02 -28.38
CA GLU A 113 -54.38 -2.76 -29.24
C GLU A 113 -53.77 -4.08 -29.75
N ASN A 114 -54.62 -5.11 -29.81
CA ASN A 114 -54.29 -6.50 -30.14
C ASN A 114 -54.70 -6.85 -31.59
N VAL A 115 -54.22 -8.01 -32.06
CA VAL A 115 -54.65 -8.89 -33.19
C VAL A 115 -53.45 -9.17 -34.13
N GLY A 116 -53.06 -10.41 -34.46
CA GLY A 116 -53.51 -11.72 -33.95
C GLY A 116 -52.86 -12.92 -34.70
N GLU A 117 -52.85 -14.08 -34.02
CA GLU A 117 -52.86 -15.47 -34.54
C GLU A 117 -51.69 -16.11 -35.35
N ALA A 118 -51.67 -17.47 -35.27
CA ALA A 118 -50.85 -18.51 -35.93
C ALA A 118 -49.53 -18.92 -35.22
N GLU A 119 -49.54 -19.72 -34.14
CA GLU A 119 -49.65 -21.20 -34.10
C GLU A 119 -48.69 -22.02 -35.01
N THR A 120 -47.83 -22.83 -34.39
CA THR A 120 -47.86 -24.32 -34.48
C THR A 120 -47.05 -24.98 -33.34
N HIS A 121 -47.71 -25.87 -32.58
CA HIS A 121 -47.29 -27.23 -32.12
C HIS A 121 -45.81 -27.57 -31.78
N ASN A 122 -45.43 -28.47 -30.85
CA ASN A 122 -46.05 -29.35 -29.83
C ASN A 122 -44.87 -30.00 -29.02
N ALA A 123 -44.99 -30.70 -27.88
CA ALA A 123 -45.94 -30.69 -26.74
C ALA A 123 -45.41 -31.67 -25.64
N HIS A 124 -45.77 -31.48 -24.37
CA HIS A 124 -45.64 -32.44 -23.22
C HIS A 124 -44.23 -32.88 -22.73
N ALA A 125 -43.99 -33.22 -21.45
CA ALA A 125 -44.79 -33.11 -20.22
C ALA A 125 -43.90 -33.15 -18.95
N ALA A 126 -44.52 -32.84 -17.81
CA ALA A 126 -43.99 -32.75 -16.44
C ALA A 126 -43.20 -33.97 -15.90
N ALA A 127 -42.30 -33.71 -14.92
CA ALA A 127 -42.45 -34.14 -13.50
C ALA A 127 -41.11 -34.39 -12.77
N THR A 128 -40.90 -33.63 -11.68
CA THR A 128 -40.24 -34.00 -10.41
C THR A 128 -39.37 -35.27 -10.32
N THR A 129 -38.11 -35.12 -9.89
CA THR A 129 -37.63 -35.61 -8.55
C THR A 129 -36.19 -35.15 -8.25
N GLY A 130 -35.84 -35.05 -6.95
CA GLY A 130 -34.54 -34.58 -6.48
C GLY A 130 -33.40 -35.63 -6.54
N PRO A 131 -32.15 -35.21 -6.33
CA PRO A 131 -30.96 -36.03 -6.62
C PRO A 131 -30.63 -37.05 -5.51
N ARG A 132 -30.10 -38.22 -5.90
CA ARG A 132 -29.57 -39.23 -4.97
C ARG A 132 -28.20 -39.77 -5.40
N LEU A 133 -27.24 -39.55 -4.52
CA LEU A 133 -25.88 -40.07 -4.37
C LEU A 133 -25.46 -41.38 -5.12
N ARG A 134 -24.27 -41.33 -5.73
CA ARG A 134 -23.21 -42.36 -5.80
C ARG A 134 -21.86 -41.61 -5.89
N THR A 135 -20.85 -41.73 -5.02
CA THR A 135 -20.03 -42.84 -4.45
C THR A 135 -18.83 -43.28 -5.31
N GLY A 136 -17.62 -43.08 -4.79
CA GLY A 136 -16.35 -43.72 -5.20
C GLY A 136 -15.54 -42.99 -6.30
N ASN A 137 -14.19 -42.94 -6.27
CA ASN A 137 -13.27 -43.36 -5.19
C ASN A 137 -11.87 -42.71 -5.35
N GLU A 138 -11.20 -42.49 -4.21
CA GLU A 138 -9.73 -42.53 -3.97
C GLU A 138 -8.72 -41.66 -4.75
N GLY A 139 -7.68 -41.19 -4.02
CA GLY A 139 -6.54 -40.47 -4.61
C GLY A 139 -5.76 -39.50 -3.71
N THR A 140 -5.96 -39.49 -2.39
CA THR A 140 -5.25 -38.57 -1.47
C THR A 140 -3.84 -39.06 -1.13
N VAL A 141 -2.82 -38.39 -1.67
CA VAL A 141 -1.44 -38.44 -1.14
C VAL A 141 -1.23 -37.18 -0.30
N ALA A 142 -1.06 -37.35 1.00
CA ALA A 142 -0.64 -36.28 1.89
C ALA A 142 0.89 -36.16 1.85
N TYR A 143 1.39 -34.93 1.77
CA TYR A 143 2.76 -34.60 2.15
C TYR A 143 2.73 -33.71 3.40
N ASP A 144 3.04 -34.35 4.52
CA ASP A 144 3.58 -33.69 5.70
C ASP A 144 5.01 -33.27 5.37
N ASP A 145 5.43 -32.07 5.75
CA ASP A 145 6.86 -31.77 5.89
C ASP A 145 7.09 -30.66 6.92
N LYS A 146 7.40 -31.11 8.15
CA LYS A 146 7.98 -30.29 9.22
C LYS A 146 9.46 -30.63 9.31
N VAL A 147 10.32 -29.63 9.13
CA VAL A 147 11.78 -29.72 9.32
C VAL A 147 12.21 -28.54 10.23
N PRO A 148 13.15 -28.73 11.18
CA PRO A 148 12.99 -28.15 12.51
C PRO A 148 13.71 -26.81 12.74
N LEU A 149 13.33 -26.15 13.84
CA LEU A 149 14.20 -25.21 14.56
C LEU A 149 15.19 -26.01 15.42
N GLU A 150 16.48 -25.70 15.31
CA GLU A 150 17.50 -26.22 16.23
C GLU A 150 17.62 -25.35 17.49
N ASP A 151 17.93 -26.07 18.57
CA ASP A 151 18.05 -25.68 19.97
C ASP A 151 19.29 -24.80 20.25
N VAL A 152 19.11 -23.74 21.05
CA VAL A 152 20.19 -23.15 21.86
C VAL A 152 19.66 -22.68 23.23
N GLY A 153 19.56 -23.63 24.17
CA GLY A 153 20.19 -23.52 25.50
C GLY A 153 19.50 -22.71 26.60
N ASP A 154 18.88 -23.42 27.55
CA ASP A 154 18.44 -22.91 28.87
C ASP A 154 19.61 -22.64 29.85
N ILE A 155 19.58 -21.50 30.54
CA ILE A 155 20.15 -21.31 31.91
C ILE A 155 19.33 -20.21 32.66
N PRO A 156 19.35 -20.11 34.00
CA PRO A 156 18.10 -20.31 34.74
C PRO A 156 17.61 -19.10 35.56
N MET A 157 16.36 -19.19 35.99
CA MET A 157 15.75 -18.29 36.98
C MET A 157 16.43 -18.41 38.35
N VAL A 158 16.94 -17.30 38.89
CA VAL A 158 17.25 -17.14 40.32
C VAL A 158 16.68 -15.80 40.79
N GLY A 159 15.76 -15.85 41.75
CA GLY A 159 15.28 -14.66 42.46
C GLY A 159 16.04 -14.46 43.77
N ALA A 160 16.21 -13.20 44.18
CA ALA A 160 16.62 -12.81 45.53
C ALA A 160 16.01 -11.45 45.90
N THR A 161 15.72 -11.28 47.19
CA THR A 161 14.96 -10.18 47.82
C THR A 161 15.87 -9.22 48.63
N ALA A 162 15.24 -8.28 49.37
CA ALA A 162 15.80 -7.22 50.24
C ALA A 162 16.22 -5.94 49.49
N GLU A 163 15.64 -4.74 49.71
CA GLU A 163 15.36 -3.94 50.94
C GLU A 163 16.52 -3.02 51.37
N VAL A 164 16.25 -1.70 51.35
CA VAL A 164 16.51 -0.64 52.38
C VAL A 164 17.99 -0.47 52.85
N GLU A 165 18.68 0.69 52.85
CA GLU A 165 18.43 2.08 53.31
C GLU A 165 19.01 3.10 52.28
N LEU A 166 18.68 4.40 52.12
CA LEU A 166 18.33 5.53 53.00
C LEU A 166 19.48 6.20 53.80
N GLU A 167 20.19 7.16 53.18
CA GLU A 167 20.46 8.53 53.70
C GLU A 167 21.19 9.36 52.60
N THR A 168 20.73 10.53 52.12
CA THR A 168 20.57 11.91 52.67
C THR A 168 21.85 12.77 52.74
N ARG A 169 21.73 13.98 52.16
CA ARG A 169 22.46 15.27 52.39
C ARG A 169 23.64 15.72 51.49
N MET A 170 23.24 16.62 50.57
CA MET A 170 23.62 18.06 50.49
C MET A 170 25.06 18.52 50.15
N SER A 171 25.11 19.41 49.13
CA SER A 171 25.82 20.71 49.08
C SER A 171 27.35 20.75 49.26
N GLY A 172 28.15 21.44 48.42
CA GLY A 172 27.84 22.38 47.32
C GLY A 172 28.98 23.42 47.17
N LYS A 173 28.86 24.28 46.14
CA LYS A 173 29.82 25.35 45.70
C LYS A 173 31.07 24.85 44.96
N GLU A 174 31.42 25.38 43.77
CA GLU A 174 31.97 26.73 43.46
C GLU A 174 33.32 26.99 44.18
N LYS A 175 34.40 27.47 43.56
CA LYS A 175 34.62 28.14 42.23
C LYS A 175 36.15 28.22 41.94
N VAL A 176 36.54 28.90 40.85
CA VAL A 176 37.85 29.56 40.58
C VAL A 176 38.89 28.82 39.69
N THR A 177 39.00 29.34 38.46
CA THR A 177 40.10 29.30 37.44
C THR A 177 41.26 30.27 37.80
N PRO A 178 42.33 30.51 36.98
CA PRO A 178 42.91 29.80 35.83
C PRO A 178 44.48 29.69 35.89
N SER A 179 45.12 29.20 34.80
CA SER A 179 46.25 29.87 34.09
C SER A 179 47.51 29.03 33.75
N LYS A 180 47.89 29.12 32.46
CA LYS A 180 49.23 29.02 31.83
C LYS A 180 50.01 27.68 31.70
N THR A 181 50.33 27.37 30.43
CA THR A 181 51.63 26.96 29.83
C THR A 181 52.69 26.28 30.73
N ASP A 182 53.34 25.18 30.34
CA ASP A 182 54.10 25.08 29.07
C ASP A 182 54.45 23.64 28.61
N THR A 183 54.99 23.57 27.40
CA THR A 183 55.53 22.48 26.57
C THR A 183 56.33 21.34 27.25
N THR A 184 56.08 20.07 26.88
CA THR A 184 57.11 19.02 26.59
C THR A 184 56.50 17.75 25.96
N ALA A 185 57.34 16.84 25.42
CA ALA A 185 56.98 15.93 24.32
C ALA A 185 56.85 14.42 24.66
N ASN A 186 56.32 13.68 23.68
CA ASN A 186 56.45 12.22 23.42
C ASN A 186 55.73 11.20 24.33
N LYS A 187 54.57 10.70 23.86
CA LYS A 187 54.33 9.31 23.39
C LYS A 187 52.82 9.07 23.17
N GLY A 188 52.44 8.31 22.13
CA GLY A 188 51.11 7.68 22.07
C GLY A 188 51.02 6.52 23.09
N PRO A 189 49.83 5.94 23.36
CA PRO A 189 48.83 5.57 22.36
C PRO A 189 47.35 5.73 22.83
N ALA A 190 46.47 4.85 22.33
CA ALA A 190 45.09 4.53 22.77
C ALA A 190 43.94 5.36 22.17
N GLN A 191 43.12 4.66 21.37
CA GLN A 191 41.81 5.13 20.90
C GLN A 191 40.81 5.09 22.05
N LEU A 192 40.04 6.17 22.24
CA LEU A 192 38.91 6.20 23.16
C LEU A 192 37.68 5.58 22.48
N THR A 193 37.41 4.32 22.81
CA THR A 193 36.16 3.63 22.46
C THR A 193 35.01 4.25 23.26
N ILE A 194 34.17 5.06 22.62
CA ILE A 194 32.91 5.51 23.22
C ILE A 194 31.89 4.36 23.13
N SER A 195 31.77 3.61 24.22
CA SER A 195 30.75 2.58 24.38
C SER A 195 29.37 3.23 24.52
N VAL A 196 28.64 3.36 23.41
CA VAL A 196 27.23 3.78 23.43
C VAL A 196 26.38 2.65 23.99
N THR A 197 25.77 2.87 25.15
CA THR A 197 24.85 1.94 25.79
C THR A 197 23.60 1.77 24.94
N LYS A 198 23.47 0.61 24.29
CA LYS A 198 22.33 0.25 23.45
C LYS A 198 21.11 -0.07 24.33
N THR A 199 20.18 0.87 24.49
CA THR A 199 18.85 0.57 25.04
C THR A 199 18.06 -0.26 24.02
N ALA A 200 17.75 -1.51 24.37
CA ALA A 200 16.93 -2.38 23.55
C ALA A 200 15.45 -2.03 23.74
N ASN A 201 14.77 -1.68 22.65
CA ASN A 201 13.32 -1.78 22.50
C ASN A 201 12.97 -1.86 21.00
N ASP A 202 13.58 -2.85 20.32
CA ASP A 202 13.14 -3.30 19.00
C ASP A 202 11.90 -4.19 19.16
N SER A 203 10.70 -3.60 19.10
CA SER A 203 9.46 -4.36 18.90
C SER A 203 9.24 -4.60 17.41
N ASP A 204 9.93 -5.63 16.89
CA ASP A 204 9.72 -6.15 15.54
C ASP A 204 8.27 -6.65 15.36
N HIS A 205 7.43 -5.84 14.72
CA HIS A 205 6.12 -6.28 14.24
C HIS A 205 6.17 -6.69 12.77
N LEU A 206 6.21 -8.01 12.59
CA LEU A 206 6.30 -8.73 11.33
C LEU A 206 4.96 -8.67 10.54
N TRP A 207 4.67 -7.56 9.86
CA TRP A 207 3.42 -7.40 9.11
C TRP A 207 3.43 -8.05 7.71
N THR A 208 3.35 -9.38 7.65
CA THR A 208 3.10 -10.14 6.41
C THR A 208 1.60 -10.20 6.06
N GLY A 209 0.95 -9.04 5.98
CA GLY A 209 -0.48 -8.90 5.71
C GLY A 209 -0.82 -8.61 4.25
N VAL A 210 -0.45 -9.48 3.31
CA VAL A 210 -0.78 -9.30 1.86
C VAL A 210 -1.99 -10.15 1.42
N GLU A 211 -2.52 -10.99 2.31
CA GLU A 211 -3.60 -11.94 2.01
C GLU A 211 -5.01 -11.36 2.12
N LYS A 212 -5.15 -10.13 2.65
CA LYS A 212 -6.43 -9.43 2.84
C LYS A 212 -6.50 -8.16 1.98
N LEU A 213 -6.49 -8.33 0.67
CA LEU A 213 -6.85 -7.28 -0.28
C LEU A 213 -8.23 -7.59 -0.87
N PRO A 214 -9.23 -6.69 -0.78
CA PRO A 214 -10.50 -6.89 -1.45
C PRO A 214 -10.29 -6.88 -2.98
N LEU A 215 -10.92 -7.84 -3.65
CA LEU A 215 -10.93 -7.93 -5.11
C LEU A 215 -12.11 -7.12 -5.63
N ALA A 216 -11.85 -5.99 -6.29
CA ALA A 216 -12.85 -5.36 -7.15
C ALA A 216 -13.10 -6.28 -8.35
N GLY A 217 -14.33 -6.80 -8.46
CA GLY A 217 -14.76 -7.62 -9.59
C GLY A 217 -15.59 -6.78 -10.56
N GLU A 218 -15.36 -6.97 -11.85
CA GLU A 218 -16.24 -6.48 -12.91
C GLU A 218 -16.63 -7.65 -13.82
N GLY A 219 -17.87 -7.62 -14.32
CA GLY A 219 -18.47 -8.73 -15.06
C GLY A 219 -18.13 -8.73 -16.55
N ILE A 220 -18.39 -9.87 -17.19
CA ILE A 220 -18.47 -10.06 -18.64
C ILE A 220 -19.70 -10.97 -18.89
N PRO A 221 -20.39 -10.92 -20.04
CA PRO A 221 -19.90 -11.75 -21.17
C PRO A 221 -20.13 -11.16 -22.58
N GLY A 222 -19.32 -11.64 -23.54
CA GLY A 222 -19.51 -11.47 -24.99
C GLY A 222 -18.28 -10.86 -25.70
N ALA A 223 -17.74 -11.43 -26.78
CA ALA A 223 -18.01 -12.73 -27.42
C ALA A 223 -16.72 -13.26 -28.10
N ILE A 224 -16.68 -14.55 -28.41
CA ILE A 224 -15.56 -15.22 -29.11
C ILE A 224 -15.81 -15.22 -30.62
N PRO A 225 -14.77 -14.99 -31.43
CA PRO A 225 -14.57 -15.80 -32.64
C PRO A 225 -13.23 -16.52 -32.57
N THR A 226 -13.29 -17.85 -32.65
CA THR A 226 -12.15 -18.67 -33.06
C THR A 226 -11.96 -18.52 -34.55
N ASP A 227 -10.73 -18.28 -35.00
CA ASP A 227 -10.29 -18.90 -36.25
C ASP A 227 -8.80 -19.24 -36.17
N SER A 228 -8.47 -20.35 -36.81
CA SER A 228 -7.14 -20.93 -36.86
C SER A 228 -6.31 -20.32 -37.99
N ASP A 229 -5.03 -20.05 -37.75
CA ASP A 229 -4.01 -20.51 -38.70
C ASP A 229 -2.61 -20.57 -38.08
N ALA A 230 -2.01 -21.76 -38.15
CA ALA A 230 -0.68 -22.04 -37.63
C ALA A 230 0.33 -22.15 -38.78
N GLN A 231 0.82 -21.01 -39.29
CA GLN A 231 2.01 -20.98 -40.16
C GLN A 231 2.62 -19.56 -40.28
N ASN A 232 3.57 -19.23 -39.40
CA ASN A 232 4.78 -18.43 -39.75
C ASN A 232 5.77 -18.31 -38.57
N SER A 233 6.44 -19.42 -38.28
CA SER A 233 7.55 -19.49 -37.32
C SER A 233 8.84 -18.91 -37.93
N THR A 234 9.04 -17.58 -37.90
CA THR A 234 10.38 -16.91 -37.91
C THR A 234 10.42 -15.38 -37.70
N GLN A 235 9.42 -14.73 -37.10
CA GLN A 235 9.47 -13.28 -36.79
C GLN A 235 9.48 -12.90 -35.29
N ALA A 236 9.82 -13.84 -34.41
CA ALA A 236 9.93 -13.61 -32.97
C ALA A 236 11.37 -13.27 -32.51
N ALA A 237 12.04 -12.30 -33.16
CA ALA A 237 13.43 -11.94 -32.82
C ALA A 237 13.85 -10.48 -33.14
N GLN A 238 12.93 -9.51 -33.11
CA GLN A 238 13.29 -8.08 -33.17
C GLN A 238 12.33 -7.19 -32.37
N VAL A 239 12.20 -7.47 -31.07
CA VAL A 239 11.66 -6.48 -30.13
C VAL A 239 12.57 -5.24 -30.20
N LYS A 240 12.02 -4.10 -30.63
CA LYS A 240 12.75 -2.83 -30.73
C LYS A 240 13.30 -2.42 -29.36
N ILE A 241 14.60 -2.66 -29.15
CA ILE A 241 15.39 -2.28 -27.96
C ILE A 241 15.41 -0.74 -27.75
N SER A 242 14.93 0.04 -28.72
CA SER A 242 14.88 1.51 -28.71
C SER A 242 13.89 2.14 -27.73
N ASN A 243 12.93 1.40 -27.17
CA ASN A 243 11.75 1.99 -26.51
C ASN A 243 11.79 2.00 -24.97
N PHE A 244 12.97 1.84 -24.34
CA PHE A 244 13.08 1.98 -22.88
C PHE A 244 13.01 3.44 -22.44
N LYS A 245 12.13 3.76 -21.47
CA LYS A 245 12.13 5.08 -20.84
C LYS A 245 13.42 5.23 -20.03
N SER A 246 14.17 6.30 -20.25
CA SER A 246 15.40 6.53 -19.50
C SER A 246 15.61 8.01 -19.20
N ARG A 247 16.23 8.28 -18.05
CA ARG A 247 16.43 9.64 -17.52
C ARG A 247 17.78 9.77 -16.84
N ARG A 248 18.35 10.96 -16.94
CA ARG A 248 19.50 11.40 -16.12
C ARG A 248 18.98 12.23 -14.95
N PHE A 249 19.89 12.65 -14.08
CA PHE A 249 19.59 13.65 -13.07
C PHE A 249 19.09 14.96 -13.70
N ASP A 250 18.01 15.52 -13.17
CA ASP A 250 17.46 16.79 -13.61
C ASP A 250 18.15 17.95 -12.87
N LYS A 251 19.07 18.64 -13.56
CA LYS A 251 19.79 19.80 -13.03
C LYS A 251 18.89 20.97 -12.63
N ALA A 252 17.66 21.06 -13.17
CA ALA A 252 16.74 22.12 -12.75
C ALA A 252 16.38 22.02 -11.26
N ARG A 253 16.53 20.84 -10.65
CA ARG A 253 16.40 20.61 -9.20
C ARG A 253 17.50 21.23 -8.34
N LEU A 254 18.57 21.75 -8.94
CA LEU A 254 19.71 22.38 -8.25
C LEU A 254 19.80 23.88 -8.52
N VAL A 255 18.84 24.45 -9.24
CA VAL A 255 18.76 25.89 -9.49
C VAL A 255 18.25 26.56 -8.22
N LEU A 256 19.05 27.47 -7.67
CA LEU A 256 18.67 28.29 -6.53
C LEU A 256 17.68 29.38 -6.98
N GLU A 257 16.75 29.77 -6.10
CA GLU A 257 15.91 30.94 -6.35
C GLU A 257 16.78 32.21 -6.35
N THR A 258 16.54 33.11 -7.30
CA THR A 258 17.29 34.38 -7.38
C THR A 258 16.85 35.34 -6.26
N PRO A 259 17.66 36.36 -5.89
CA PRO A 259 17.26 37.35 -4.88
C PRO A 259 15.91 38.03 -5.19
N GLU A 260 15.60 38.24 -6.48
CA GLU A 260 14.33 38.80 -6.93
C GLU A 260 13.15 37.83 -6.68
N GLN A 261 13.37 36.52 -6.86
CA GLN A 261 12.37 35.48 -6.58
C GLN A 261 12.14 35.33 -5.07
N LEU A 262 13.20 35.38 -4.27
CA LEU A 262 13.12 35.38 -2.81
C LEU A 262 12.36 36.62 -2.29
N ASN A 263 12.57 37.79 -2.87
CA ASN A 263 11.85 39.02 -2.53
C ASN A 263 10.36 39.00 -2.97
N ALA A 264 10.02 38.21 -4.00
CA ALA A 264 8.65 37.98 -4.45
C ALA A 264 8.01 36.72 -3.82
N SER A 265 8.68 36.09 -2.85
CA SER A 265 8.27 34.80 -2.29
C SER A 265 6.95 34.87 -1.53
N ILE A 266 6.09 33.88 -1.76
CA ILE A 266 4.81 33.73 -1.06
C ILE A 266 5.10 33.23 0.38
N PRO A 267 4.68 33.97 1.42
CA PRO A 267 4.86 33.57 2.82
C PRO A 267 4.30 32.17 3.11
N PHE A 268 4.93 31.46 4.05
CA PHE A 268 4.58 30.09 4.43
C PHE A 268 3.06 29.94 4.69
N GLU A 269 2.48 30.86 5.44
CA GLU A 269 1.08 30.86 5.89
C GLU A 269 0.09 30.99 4.71
N LYS A 270 0.50 31.60 3.59
CA LYS A 270 -0.34 31.74 2.39
C LYS A 270 -0.28 30.52 1.47
N ARG A 271 0.59 29.56 1.75
CA ARG A 271 0.80 28.33 0.95
C ARG A 271 0.86 27.06 1.81
N HIS A 272 0.46 27.16 3.08
CA HIS A 272 0.30 26.07 4.02
C HIS A 272 -1.14 26.04 4.53
N HIS A 273 -1.91 25.02 4.18
CA HIS A 273 -3.26 24.81 4.69
C HIS A 273 -3.26 23.66 5.70
N THR A 274 -4.17 23.69 6.67
CA THR A 274 -4.33 22.60 7.65
C THR A 274 -5.78 22.14 7.66
N ILE A 275 -5.99 20.83 7.53
CA ILE A 275 -7.31 20.19 7.49
C ILE A 275 -7.33 18.96 8.41
N PHE A 276 -8.53 18.50 8.78
CA PHE A 276 -8.73 17.34 9.64
C PHE A 276 -9.61 16.28 8.98
N GLY A 277 -9.19 15.02 9.08
CA GLY A 277 -9.99 13.87 8.69
C GLY A 277 -9.99 13.57 7.19
N TYR A 278 -10.53 12.40 6.87
CA TYR A 278 -10.54 11.84 5.52
C TYR A 278 -11.45 12.65 4.56
N ASN A 279 -12.68 12.96 4.98
CA ASN A 279 -13.67 13.62 4.12
C ASN A 279 -13.21 15.02 3.70
N ALA A 280 -12.57 15.79 4.59
CA ALA A 280 -11.96 17.07 4.24
C ALA A 280 -10.75 16.92 3.31
N THR A 281 -9.98 15.84 3.43
CA THR A 281 -8.88 15.54 2.51
C THR A 281 -9.41 15.24 1.11
N LEU A 282 -10.45 14.42 0.97
CA LEU A 282 -11.05 14.16 -0.34
C LEU A 282 -11.67 15.42 -0.96
N ALA A 283 -12.42 16.20 -0.19
CA ALA A 283 -12.98 17.47 -0.65
C ALA A 283 -11.88 18.43 -1.15
N TYR A 284 -10.77 18.56 -0.41
CA TYR A 284 -9.60 19.33 -0.85
C TYR A 284 -9.07 18.81 -2.18
N LEU A 285 -8.83 17.49 -2.31
CA LEU A 285 -8.23 16.87 -3.50
C LEU A 285 -9.18 16.77 -4.70
N GLN A 286 -10.47 17.04 -4.54
CA GLN A 286 -11.44 17.18 -5.63
C GLN A 286 -11.49 18.62 -6.14
N LEU A 287 -11.44 19.59 -5.23
CA LEU A 287 -11.53 21.02 -5.53
C LEU A 287 -10.17 21.64 -5.92
N TYR A 288 -9.08 20.97 -5.58
CA TYR A 288 -7.73 21.37 -5.98
C TYR A 288 -7.55 21.27 -7.50
N SER A 289 -7.47 22.43 -8.14
CA SER A 289 -7.15 22.59 -9.55
C SER A 289 -5.94 23.52 -9.76
N LYS A 290 -5.21 23.32 -10.85
CA LYS A 290 -4.12 24.21 -11.28
C LYS A 290 -4.05 24.32 -12.81
N PRO A 291 -3.63 25.48 -13.37
CA PRO A 291 -3.37 25.61 -14.80
C PRO A 291 -2.37 24.57 -15.31
N ALA A 292 -2.54 24.13 -16.57
CA ALA A 292 -1.68 23.10 -17.18
C ALA A 292 -0.19 23.49 -17.28
N ASN A 293 0.11 24.79 -17.31
CA ASN A 293 1.47 25.36 -17.30
C ASN A 293 1.94 25.82 -15.90
N SER A 294 1.18 25.52 -14.84
CA SER A 294 1.52 25.92 -13.48
C SER A 294 2.75 25.17 -12.95
N LYS A 295 3.64 25.92 -12.29
CA LYS A 295 4.80 25.37 -11.54
C LYS A 295 4.44 24.92 -10.12
N GLU A 296 3.17 25.02 -9.72
CA GLU A 296 2.73 24.59 -8.39
C GLU A 296 2.82 23.06 -8.23
N GLU A 297 3.64 22.59 -7.29
CA GLU A 297 3.62 21.22 -6.78
C GLU A 297 2.88 21.21 -5.43
N LEU A 298 1.87 20.35 -5.30
CA LEU A 298 1.11 20.14 -4.06
C LEU A 298 1.72 19.00 -3.26
N PHE A 299 1.88 19.22 -1.96
CA PHE A 299 2.39 18.23 -1.03
C PHE A 299 1.40 17.97 0.11
N LEU A 300 1.22 16.70 0.43
CA LEU A 300 0.30 16.22 1.46
C LEU A 300 1.10 15.65 2.62
N PHE A 301 0.97 16.26 3.79
CA PHE A 301 1.62 15.84 5.03
C PHE A 301 0.60 15.34 6.04
N PHE A 302 0.46 14.03 6.14
CA PHE A 302 -0.40 13.34 7.09
C PHE A 302 0.33 13.19 8.43
N THR A 303 -0.28 13.69 9.50
CA THR A 303 0.27 13.68 10.86
C THR A 303 -0.78 13.23 11.88
N CYS A 304 -0.29 12.85 13.05
CA CYS A 304 -1.11 12.43 14.18
C CYS A 304 -2.03 13.57 14.66
N SER A 305 -3.20 13.21 15.17
CA SER A 305 -4.10 14.12 15.88
C SER A 305 -4.87 13.39 16.97
N ASP A 306 -5.70 14.12 17.71
CA ASP A 306 -6.81 13.51 18.45
C ASP A 306 -8.05 13.34 17.53
N SER A 307 -9.17 12.87 18.10
CA SER A 307 -10.45 12.66 17.43
C SER A 307 -11.19 13.94 17.00
N LYS A 308 -10.67 15.13 17.36
CA LYS A 308 -11.19 16.45 16.96
C LYS A 308 -10.22 17.22 16.07
N GLY A 309 -9.11 16.59 15.65
CA GLY A 309 -8.06 17.22 14.85
C GLY A 309 -7.08 18.07 15.66
N GLY A 310 -7.17 18.06 16.99
CA GLY A 310 -6.19 18.70 17.86
C GLY A 310 -4.83 18.00 17.77
N ARG A 311 -3.76 18.74 18.07
CA ARG A 311 -2.39 18.21 18.06
C ARG A 311 -2.21 17.16 19.16
N HIS A 312 -2.14 15.90 18.77
CA HIS A 312 -1.80 14.79 19.66
C HIS A 312 -0.81 13.85 18.95
N ASP A 313 0.47 14.00 19.29
CA ASP A 313 1.59 13.30 18.63
C ASP A 313 1.77 11.88 19.18
N TRP A 314 0.77 11.00 18.98
CA TRP A 314 0.74 9.65 19.54
C TRP A 314 1.75 8.66 18.93
N ASN A 315 2.28 8.94 17.74
CA ASN A 315 3.54 8.35 17.24
C ASN A 315 4.67 9.35 17.59
N PRO A 316 5.76 8.93 18.27
CA PRO A 316 6.89 9.81 18.59
C PRO A 316 7.49 10.53 17.37
N ASN A 317 7.39 9.94 16.18
CA ASN A 317 7.90 10.55 14.96
C ASN A 317 7.02 11.70 14.44
N CYS A 318 5.73 11.79 14.79
CA CYS A 318 4.82 12.83 14.30
C CYS A 318 5.26 14.26 14.67
N ALA A 319 5.78 14.45 15.88
CA ALA A 319 6.29 15.74 16.33
C ALA A 319 7.53 16.17 15.53
N THR A 320 8.58 15.35 15.56
CA THR A 320 9.85 15.59 14.86
C THR A 320 9.67 15.73 13.34
N ALA A 321 8.77 14.94 12.75
CA ALA A 321 8.42 15.03 11.35
C ALA A 321 7.82 16.39 11.00
N ARG A 322 6.83 16.87 11.77
CA ARG A 322 6.17 18.16 11.50
C ARG A 322 7.16 19.32 11.55
N ASP A 323 8.02 19.36 12.58
CA ASP A 323 9.01 20.42 12.73
C ASP A 323 10.01 20.43 11.56
N LYS A 324 10.49 19.26 11.14
CA LYS A 324 11.35 19.10 9.95
C LYS A 324 10.65 19.47 8.65
N VAL A 325 9.42 19.00 8.45
CA VAL A 325 8.62 19.28 7.24
C VAL A 325 8.37 20.77 7.10
N TYR A 326 7.96 21.46 8.18
CA TYR A 326 7.70 22.89 8.14
C TYR A 326 8.98 23.69 7.91
N ALA A 327 10.06 23.40 8.64
CA ALA A 327 11.35 24.08 8.49
C ALA A 327 11.96 23.87 7.09
N THR A 328 11.72 22.72 6.45
CA THR A 328 12.20 22.43 5.10
C THR A 328 11.29 23.06 4.04
N PHE A 329 9.97 22.97 4.20
CA PHE A 329 8.98 23.53 3.28
C PHE A 329 9.01 25.06 3.25
N ALA A 330 9.32 25.73 4.37
CA ALA A 330 9.50 27.18 4.42
C ALA A 330 10.62 27.67 3.46
N LYS A 331 11.63 26.83 3.23
CA LYS A 331 12.75 27.03 2.28
C LYS A 331 12.47 26.40 0.88
N SER A 332 11.26 25.89 0.74
CA SER A 332 10.51 25.53 -0.45
C SER A 332 10.56 26.51 -1.63
N PRO A 333 10.61 26.15 -2.94
CA PRO A 333 10.16 27.08 -3.97
C PRO A 333 8.81 27.70 -3.61
N SER A 334 8.70 29.02 -3.81
CA SER A 334 7.53 29.81 -3.41
C SER A 334 6.21 29.36 -4.06
N THR A 335 6.30 28.67 -5.21
CA THR A 335 5.17 28.06 -5.92
C THR A 335 4.65 26.77 -5.27
N ASN A 336 5.35 26.17 -4.33
CA ASN A 336 4.92 24.92 -3.69
C ASN A 336 3.84 25.16 -2.63
N ARG A 337 2.85 24.26 -2.58
CA ARG A 337 1.77 24.27 -1.59
C ARG A 337 1.84 23.05 -0.67
N LEU A 338 1.67 23.25 0.63
CA LEU A 338 1.63 22.18 1.63
C LEU A 338 0.23 22.11 2.24
N VAL A 339 -0.30 20.89 2.38
CA VAL A 339 -1.48 20.61 3.19
C VAL A 339 -1.04 19.72 4.33
N THR A 340 -1.28 20.16 5.57
CA THR A 340 -1.19 19.29 6.74
C THR A 340 -2.54 18.66 6.99
N ILE A 341 -2.58 17.34 6.99
CA ILE A 341 -3.76 16.53 7.28
C ILE A 341 -3.58 15.94 8.67
N HIS A 342 -4.39 16.42 9.62
CA HIS A 342 -4.59 15.75 10.89
C HIS A 342 -5.40 14.47 10.64
N ALA A 343 -4.75 13.32 10.78
CA ALA A 343 -5.23 12.05 10.24
C ALA A 343 -5.83 11.09 11.29
N GLY A 344 -6.23 11.62 12.44
CA GLY A 344 -6.96 10.89 13.48
C GLY A 344 -6.09 10.41 14.65
N PRO A 345 -6.76 9.90 15.71
CA PRO A 345 -6.16 9.32 16.90
C PRO A 345 -5.61 7.91 16.62
N ARG A 346 -4.85 7.35 17.57
CA ARG A 346 -4.11 6.09 17.41
C ARG A 346 -5.04 4.90 17.11
N GLU A 347 -6.25 4.93 17.66
CA GLU A 347 -7.22 3.85 17.61
C GLU A 347 -7.63 3.53 16.17
N ASP A 348 -7.87 4.57 15.36
CA ASP A 348 -8.20 4.48 13.94
C ASP A 348 -7.08 3.85 13.09
N TRP A 349 -5.86 3.77 13.62
CA TRP A 349 -4.69 3.22 12.91
C TRP A 349 -4.36 1.78 13.31
N MET A 350 -5.10 1.16 14.24
CA MET A 350 -4.84 -0.22 14.68
C MET A 350 -5.45 -1.30 13.78
N GLY A 351 -6.54 -1.00 13.05
CA GLY A 351 -7.30 -1.98 12.25
C GLY A 351 -7.37 -1.69 10.74
N GLY A 352 -6.84 -0.55 10.30
CA GLY A 352 -7.16 0.04 9.00
C GLY A 352 -8.25 1.11 9.12
N ASN A 353 -8.20 2.08 8.21
CA ASN A 353 -9.14 3.19 8.09
C ASN A 353 -9.22 3.67 6.63
N ALA A 354 -10.11 4.63 6.37
CA ALA A 354 -10.34 5.20 5.05
C ALA A 354 -9.06 5.67 4.33
N PHE A 355 -8.08 6.27 5.02
CA PHE A 355 -6.80 6.64 4.39
C PHE A 355 -5.95 5.42 4.00
N THR A 356 -5.99 4.33 4.78
CA THR A 356 -5.23 3.10 4.48
C THR A 356 -5.83 2.28 3.34
N ASP A 357 -7.14 2.46 3.10
CA ASP A 357 -7.90 1.76 2.08
C ASP A 357 -8.11 2.55 0.80
N ASP A 358 -8.08 3.89 0.85
CA ASP A 358 -8.18 4.78 -0.30
C ASP A 358 -7.22 4.39 -1.44
N ASP A 359 -7.72 4.52 -2.67
CA ASP A 359 -7.07 4.00 -3.86
C ASP A 359 -5.92 4.88 -4.39
N ASP A 360 -5.91 6.18 -4.09
CA ASP A 360 -4.90 7.14 -4.54
C ASP A 360 -3.82 7.38 -3.47
N LEU A 361 -4.27 7.58 -2.22
CA LEU A 361 -3.47 7.87 -1.04
C LEU A 361 -2.86 6.61 -0.43
N ARG A 362 -3.64 5.54 -0.25
CA ARG A 362 -3.27 4.21 0.29
C ARG A 362 -2.17 4.27 1.36
N LEU A 363 -2.44 4.98 2.47
CA LEU A 363 -1.48 5.20 3.54
C LEU A 363 -1.10 3.89 4.27
N LYS A 364 0.07 3.89 4.92
CA LYS A 364 0.56 2.76 5.71
C LYS A 364 0.91 3.10 7.15
N ALA A 365 1.22 4.35 7.44
CA ALA A 365 1.35 4.89 8.79
C ALA A 365 1.24 6.41 8.72
N VAL A 366 1.17 7.05 9.88
CA VAL A 366 1.56 8.46 10.07
C VAL A 366 2.80 8.53 10.95
N PRO A 367 3.70 9.52 10.75
CA PRO A 367 3.62 10.57 9.74
C PRO A 367 3.86 10.06 8.31
N THR A 368 3.26 10.69 7.31
CA THR A 368 3.56 10.47 5.88
C THR A 368 3.59 11.80 5.12
N LEU A 369 4.60 12.01 4.28
CA LEU A 369 4.67 13.10 3.31
C LEU A 369 4.71 12.54 1.88
N MET A 370 3.99 13.16 0.96
CA MET A 370 4.03 12.83 -0.46
C MET A 370 3.71 14.04 -1.34
N ARG A 371 4.05 13.95 -2.62
CA ARG A 371 3.57 14.89 -3.64
C ARG A 371 2.29 14.38 -4.29
N TRP A 372 1.37 15.28 -4.59
CA TRP A 372 0.15 15.06 -5.36
C TRP A 372 0.30 15.66 -6.76
N ASP A 373 0.14 14.83 -7.80
CA ASP A 373 0.35 15.22 -9.20
C ASP A 373 -0.97 15.52 -9.94
N GLY A 374 -2.12 15.33 -9.30
CA GLY A 374 -3.43 15.67 -9.87
C GLY A 374 -3.73 17.17 -9.92
N GLY A 375 -4.96 17.52 -10.30
CA GLY A 375 -5.49 18.89 -10.31
C GLY A 375 -5.18 19.70 -11.58
N ALA A 376 -4.22 19.29 -12.41
CA ALA A 376 -4.12 19.83 -13.77
C ALA A 376 -5.13 19.15 -14.72
N PRO A 377 -5.63 19.82 -15.78
CA PRO A 377 -6.53 19.21 -16.76
C PRO A 377 -5.94 17.92 -17.35
N GLY A 378 -6.70 16.82 -17.29
CA GLY A 378 -6.27 15.49 -17.76
C GLY A 378 -5.19 14.80 -16.91
N ALA A 379 -4.76 15.38 -15.79
CA ALA A 379 -3.79 14.74 -14.91
C ALA A 379 -4.43 13.58 -14.12
N LEU A 380 -3.71 12.46 -14.06
CA LEU A 380 -4.06 11.34 -13.20
C LEU A 380 -3.95 11.74 -11.73
N ARG A 381 -4.75 11.11 -10.87
CA ARG A 381 -4.74 11.30 -9.40
C ARG A 381 -3.53 10.61 -8.74
N SER A 382 -2.34 10.80 -9.32
CA SER A 382 -1.12 10.11 -8.95
C SER A 382 -0.40 10.75 -7.78
N THR A 383 0.32 9.92 -7.02
CA THR A 383 1.14 10.33 -5.89
C THR A 383 2.58 9.86 -6.08
N TRP A 384 3.54 10.70 -5.72
CA TRP A 384 4.97 10.42 -5.87
C TRP A 384 5.77 10.82 -4.62
N GLY A 385 6.96 10.24 -4.44
CA GLY A 385 7.87 10.62 -3.38
C GLY A 385 7.34 10.37 -1.97
N VAL A 386 6.81 9.16 -1.73
CA VAL A 386 6.12 8.86 -0.47
C VAL A 386 7.12 8.53 0.64
N LEU A 387 7.33 9.49 1.54
CA LEU A 387 8.11 9.32 2.77
C LEU A 387 7.18 8.98 3.93
N VAL A 388 7.38 7.82 4.53
CA VAL A 388 6.61 7.30 5.67
C VAL A 388 7.51 7.16 6.90
N ASP A 389 6.98 7.57 8.05
CA ASP A 389 7.57 7.39 9.37
C ASP A 389 9.05 7.80 9.38
N ASN A 390 10.00 6.95 9.81
CA ASN A 390 11.43 7.29 9.89
C ASN A 390 12.02 7.92 8.62
N SER A 391 11.51 7.59 7.42
CA SER A 391 12.06 8.13 6.16
C SER A 391 11.84 9.65 5.99
N ILE A 392 10.85 10.22 6.68
CA ILE A 392 10.58 11.67 6.68
C ILE A 392 11.57 12.46 7.56
N LEU A 393 12.30 11.78 8.45
CA LEU A 393 13.20 12.42 9.41
C LEU A 393 14.55 12.80 8.76
N TYR A 394 14.86 12.20 7.61
CA TYR A 394 16.01 12.54 6.78
C TYR A 394 15.73 13.80 5.97
N GLU A 395 16.25 14.93 6.46
CA GLU A 395 16.13 16.23 5.78
C GLU A 395 16.55 16.19 4.29
N PRO A 396 17.61 15.46 3.86
CA PRO A 396 17.94 15.39 2.43
C PRO A 396 16.82 14.78 1.57
N LEU A 397 16.07 13.80 2.09
CA LEU A 397 14.93 13.21 1.38
C LEU A 397 13.75 14.19 1.28
N VAL A 398 13.48 14.94 2.36
CA VAL A 398 12.44 15.98 2.37
C VAL A 398 12.81 17.14 1.43
N ARG A 399 14.07 17.60 1.45
CA ARG A 399 14.62 18.61 0.53
C ARG A 399 14.55 18.14 -0.93
N TYR A 400 14.86 16.87 -1.19
CA TYR A 400 14.77 16.27 -2.52
C TYR A 400 13.33 16.18 -3.04
N LEU A 401 12.37 15.90 -2.15
CA LEU A 401 10.95 15.87 -2.49
C LEU A 401 10.41 17.26 -2.83
N PHE A 402 10.67 18.25 -1.97
CA PHE A 402 10.23 19.63 -2.15
C PHE A 402 11.02 20.42 -3.21
N ARG A 403 12.16 19.90 -3.69
CA ARG A 403 13.09 20.59 -4.60
C ARG A 403 13.56 21.93 -4.04
N ASN A 404 13.98 21.92 -2.77
CA ASN A 404 14.46 23.11 -2.07
C ASN A 404 15.50 23.92 -2.87
N ALA A 405 15.34 25.25 -2.88
CA ALA A 405 16.10 26.18 -3.72
C ALA A 405 16.89 27.23 -2.92
N ASP A 406 16.94 27.10 -1.59
CA ASP A 406 17.72 27.91 -0.65
C ASP A 406 19.22 27.55 -0.64
N GLU A 407 19.54 26.27 -0.76
CA GLU A 407 20.92 25.78 -0.88
C GLU A 407 20.98 24.55 -1.79
N GLN A 408 22.12 24.41 -2.46
CA GLN A 408 22.37 23.31 -3.39
C GLN A 408 22.76 22.04 -2.61
N ASP A 409 22.11 20.92 -2.90
CA ASP A 409 22.50 19.62 -2.35
C ASP A 409 23.93 19.25 -2.80
N LYS A 410 24.86 19.21 -1.85
CA LYS A 410 26.30 19.00 -2.07
C LYS A 410 26.64 17.59 -2.59
N LEU A 411 25.76 16.60 -2.40
CA LEU A 411 25.96 15.25 -2.94
C LEU A 411 25.46 15.18 -4.38
N LEU A 412 24.37 15.88 -4.69
CA LEU A 412 23.79 15.94 -6.04
C LEU A 412 24.48 16.96 -6.96
N ALA A 413 25.18 17.96 -6.41
CA ALA A 413 25.95 18.97 -7.14
C ALA A 413 27.21 18.44 -7.85
N LYS A 414 27.65 17.21 -7.56
CA LYS A 414 28.90 16.65 -8.11
C LYS A 414 28.77 16.38 -9.61
N PRO A 415 29.77 16.71 -10.46
CA PRO A 415 29.71 16.45 -11.90
C PRO A 415 29.43 14.98 -12.27
N GLU A 416 29.90 14.05 -11.45
CA GLU A 416 29.66 12.61 -11.58
C GLU A 416 28.17 12.24 -11.64
N VAL A 417 27.29 13.02 -11.01
CA VAL A 417 25.84 12.76 -10.95
C VAL A 417 25.20 12.80 -12.34
N GLU A 418 25.74 13.61 -13.25
CA GLU A 418 25.27 13.75 -14.63
C GLU A 418 25.51 12.50 -15.49
N THR A 419 26.54 11.72 -15.12
CA THR A 419 26.91 10.48 -15.80
C THR A 419 25.97 9.31 -15.45
N LYS A 420 25.28 9.43 -14.31
CA LYS A 420 24.40 8.39 -13.75
C LYS A 420 23.06 8.38 -14.48
N LYS A 421 22.54 7.18 -14.78
CA LYS A 421 21.33 7.01 -15.59
C LYS A 421 20.34 6.04 -14.96
N ILE A 422 19.09 6.45 -14.83
CA ILE A 422 17.97 5.57 -14.47
C ILE A 422 17.29 5.09 -15.75
N ILE A 423 17.04 3.79 -15.85
CA ILE A 423 16.35 3.13 -16.97
C ILE A 423 15.15 2.40 -16.41
N THR A 424 13.97 2.63 -16.98
CA THR A 424 12.73 1.92 -16.63
C THR A 424 12.41 0.89 -17.70
N LEU A 425 12.29 -0.37 -17.29
CA LEU A 425 11.91 -1.51 -18.11
C LEU A 425 10.54 -2.00 -17.65
N ARG A 426 9.68 -2.41 -18.59
CA ARG A 426 8.33 -2.93 -18.30
C ARG A 426 8.19 -4.39 -18.73
N GLY A 427 7.83 -5.24 -17.77
CA GLY A 427 7.63 -6.67 -17.99
C GLY A 427 8.93 -7.46 -18.21
N TYR A 428 8.79 -8.78 -18.18
CA TYR A 428 9.92 -9.72 -18.21
C TYR A 428 10.74 -9.63 -19.51
N VAL A 429 10.07 -9.49 -20.66
CA VAL A 429 10.71 -9.41 -21.99
C VAL A 429 11.70 -8.25 -22.08
N GLN A 430 11.35 -7.06 -21.57
CA GLN A 430 12.26 -5.90 -21.59
C GLN A 430 13.44 -6.09 -20.64
N TYR A 431 13.20 -6.67 -19.45
CA TYR A 431 14.25 -7.04 -18.50
C TYR A 431 15.26 -8.02 -19.13
N ARG A 432 14.80 -9.12 -19.73
CA ARG A 432 15.66 -10.14 -20.37
C ARG A 432 16.51 -9.55 -21.49
N ALA A 433 15.88 -8.87 -22.44
CA ALA A 433 16.58 -8.24 -23.56
C ALA A 433 17.65 -7.23 -23.10
N PHE A 434 17.38 -6.47 -22.04
CA PHE A 434 18.37 -5.55 -21.46
C PHE A 434 19.55 -6.29 -20.82
N MET A 435 19.29 -7.33 -20.03
CA MET A 435 20.35 -8.07 -19.33
C MET A 435 21.21 -8.90 -20.28
N GLU A 436 20.62 -9.49 -21.31
CA GLU A 436 21.34 -10.20 -22.37
C GLU A 436 22.21 -9.23 -23.19
N SER A 437 21.72 -8.02 -23.47
CA SER A 437 22.52 -6.95 -24.08
C SER A 437 23.66 -6.46 -23.17
N TYR A 438 23.43 -6.34 -21.87
CA TYR A 438 24.47 -5.94 -20.90
C TYR A 438 25.58 -6.99 -20.78
N ALA A 439 25.21 -8.28 -20.74
CA ALA A 439 26.15 -9.39 -20.69
C ALA A 439 26.99 -9.54 -21.96
N SER A 440 26.38 -9.36 -23.14
CA SER A 440 27.04 -9.55 -24.44
C SER A 440 27.93 -8.37 -24.87
N ASN A 441 27.57 -7.12 -24.54
CA ASN A 441 28.29 -5.94 -25.01
C ASN A 441 29.63 -5.68 -24.27
N GLY A 442 30.03 -6.50 -23.30
CA GLY A 442 31.25 -6.29 -22.50
C GLY A 442 31.24 -4.97 -21.69
N THR A 443 30.07 -4.36 -21.51
CA THR A 443 29.93 -3.00 -20.98
C THR A 443 30.23 -2.92 -19.48
N SER A 444 31.44 -2.47 -19.14
CA SER A 444 31.85 -2.17 -17.76
C SER A 444 31.26 -0.83 -17.29
N TYR A 445 30.03 -0.87 -16.76
CA TYR A 445 29.52 0.16 -15.85
C TYR A 445 28.87 -0.53 -14.64
N PRO A 446 28.96 0.04 -13.43
CA PRO A 446 28.27 -0.49 -12.26
C PRO A 446 26.76 -0.50 -12.48
N LEU A 447 26.16 -1.70 -12.42
CA LEU A 447 24.74 -1.91 -12.66
C LEU A 447 24.02 -2.27 -11.37
N PHE A 448 23.05 -1.46 -11.02
CA PHE A 448 22.10 -1.68 -9.95
C PHE A 448 20.73 -2.00 -10.56
N MET A 449 19.98 -2.93 -9.98
CA MET A 449 18.65 -3.28 -10.44
C MET A 449 17.67 -3.29 -9.26
N MET A 450 16.53 -2.63 -9.43
CA MET A 450 15.41 -2.67 -8.50
C MET A 450 14.17 -3.18 -9.21
N MET A 451 13.66 -4.31 -8.74
CA MET A 451 12.40 -4.89 -9.18
C MET A 451 11.26 -4.26 -8.36
N VAL A 452 10.28 -3.67 -9.02
CA VAL A 452 9.11 -3.03 -8.41
C VAL A 452 7.81 -3.58 -9.02
N SER A 453 6.69 -3.38 -8.33
CA SER A 453 5.37 -3.62 -8.92
C SER A 453 5.19 -2.81 -10.22
N GLY A 454 4.31 -3.26 -11.11
CA GLY A 454 3.71 -2.37 -12.10
C GLY A 454 2.78 -1.33 -11.47
N ARG A 455 2.07 -0.58 -12.31
CA ARG A 455 1.29 0.59 -11.92
C ARG A 455 -0.19 0.44 -12.26
N PHE A 456 -1.06 0.95 -11.39
CA PHE A 456 -2.48 1.09 -11.72
C PHE A 456 -2.65 2.16 -12.79
N GLN A 457 -3.29 1.81 -13.91
CA GLN A 457 -3.46 2.72 -15.05
C GLN A 457 -4.26 3.99 -14.69
N ARG A 458 -5.26 3.88 -13.80
CA ARG A 458 -6.12 5.01 -13.36
C ARG A 458 -5.40 6.13 -12.59
N ASN A 459 -4.29 5.83 -11.90
CA ASN A 459 -3.62 6.79 -11.02
C ASN A 459 -2.09 6.65 -11.01
N ASN A 460 -1.50 5.93 -11.97
CA ASN A 460 -0.07 5.70 -12.14
C ASN A 460 0.69 5.24 -10.86
N ARG A 461 -0.05 4.73 -9.87
CA ARG A 461 0.49 4.35 -8.55
C ARG A 461 1.00 2.92 -8.59
N LEU A 462 2.19 2.71 -8.04
CA LEU A 462 2.72 1.37 -7.76
C LEU A 462 1.75 0.61 -6.84
N TRP A 463 1.32 -0.60 -7.25
CA TRP A 463 0.38 -1.37 -6.43
C TRP A 463 1.02 -1.90 -5.14
N CYS A 464 2.34 -2.13 -5.13
CA CYS A 464 3.05 -2.52 -3.91
C CYS A 464 3.38 -1.27 -3.06
N PRO A 465 2.86 -1.17 -1.82
CA PRO A 465 3.13 -0.03 -0.94
C PRO A 465 4.62 0.14 -0.61
N TRP A 466 5.33 -0.97 -0.41
CA TRP A 466 6.78 -0.96 -0.14
C TRP A 466 7.60 -0.49 -1.34
N CYS A 467 7.15 -0.74 -2.58
CA CYS A 467 7.79 -0.17 -3.78
C CYS A 467 7.60 1.35 -3.82
N ARG A 468 6.38 1.83 -3.55
CA ARG A 468 6.04 3.26 -3.51
C ARG A 468 6.84 4.05 -2.44
N GLN A 469 7.10 3.43 -1.29
CA GLN A 469 7.94 4.03 -0.23
C GLN A 469 9.44 4.04 -0.54
N SER A 470 9.91 3.15 -1.42
CA SER A 470 11.34 3.01 -1.73
C SER A 470 11.78 3.65 -3.04
N GLU A 471 10.85 3.93 -3.95
CA GLU A 471 11.11 4.55 -5.26
C GLU A 471 11.99 5.81 -5.14
N MET A 472 11.57 6.80 -4.34
CA MET A 472 12.30 8.07 -4.22
C MET A 472 13.56 7.99 -3.33
N PRO A 473 13.56 7.32 -2.15
CA PRO A 473 14.79 7.14 -1.38
C PRO A 473 15.90 6.42 -2.17
N VAL A 474 15.56 5.37 -2.93
CA VAL A 474 16.52 4.65 -3.78
C VAL A 474 17.03 5.54 -4.92
N GLU A 475 16.15 6.32 -5.56
CA GLU A 475 16.53 7.30 -6.58
C GLU A 475 17.52 8.35 -6.05
N TYR A 476 17.21 8.98 -4.91
CA TYR A 476 18.09 9.95 -4.27
C TYR A 476 19.45 9.34 -3.94
N ALA A 477 19.46 8.18 -3.27
CA ALA A 477 20.68 7.51 -2.85
C ALA A 477 21.53 7.03 -4.04
N PHE A 478 20.92 6.60 -5.15
CA PHE A 478 21.62 6.28 -6.39
C PHE A 478 22.37 7.51 -6.92
N TYR A 479 21.69 8.65 -7.05
CA TYR A 479 22.36 9.87 -7.53
C TYR A 479 23.43 10.36 -6.56
N ALA A 480 23.17 10.36 -5.25
CA ALA A 480 24.08 10.84 -4.22
C ALA A 480 25.34 9.97 -4.01
N TYR A 481 25.21 8.64 -4.10
CA TYR A 481 26.24 7.70 -3.61
C TYR A 481 26.74 6.67 -4.62
N ALA A 482 26.02 6.38 -5.72
CA ALA A 482 26.53 5.41 -6.71
C ALA A 482 27.78 5.95 -7.43
N PRO A 483 28.69 5.09 -7.90
CA PRO A 483 29.85 5.50 -8.68
C PRO A 483 29.48 6.22 -10.00
N ALA A 484 30.46 6.89 -10.60
CA ALA A 484 30.30 7.51 -11.91
C ALA A 484 29.95 6.48 -13.01
N ASN A 485 29.22 6.92 -14.03
CA ASN A 485 28.65 6.13 -15.13
C ASN A 485 27.70 4.99 -14.72
N ALA A 486 27.38 4.85 -13.43
CA ALA A 486 26.49 3.81 -12.94
C ALA A 486 25.09 3.91 -13.55
N LYS A 487 24.42 2.75 -13.65
CA LYS A 487 23.02 2.68 -14.08
C LYS A 487 22.16 2.01 -13.01
N LEU A 488 20.99 2.58 -12.77
CA LEU A 488 19.92 1.95 -12.00
C LEU A 488 18.80 1.53 -12.95
N VAL A 489 18.56 0.24 -13.03
CA VAL A 489 17.45 -0.34 -13.80
C VAL A 489 16.27 -0.57 -12.86
N LEU A 490 15.19 0.18 -13.08
CA LEU A 490 13.90 -0.04 -12.44
C LEU A 490 13.07 -0.97 -13.33
N VAL A 491 12.79 -2.19 -12.87
CA VAL A 491 11.94 -3.14 -13.59
C VAL A 491 10.54 -3.11 -12.98
N GLU A 492 9.58 -2.55 -13.72
CA GLU A 492 8.15 -2.64 -13.41
C GLU A 492 7.66 -4.02 -13.85
N THR A 493 7.18 -4.86 -12.92
CA THR A 493 6.83 -6.27 -13.20
C THR A 493 5.49 -6.44 -13.93
N TYR A 494 4.40 -6.72 -13.21
CA TYR A 494 3.04 -6.72 -13.75
C TYR A 494 2.22 -5.59 -13.16
N ASP A 495 1.31 -5.01 -13.93
CA ASP A 495 0.41 -3.95 -13.46
C ASP A 495 -0.69 -4.48 -12.53
N LYS A 496 -1.05 -5.77 -12.60
CA LYS A 496 -2.05 -6.37 -11.70
C LYS A 496 -1.39 -7.31 -10.69
N TYR A 497 -1.82 -7.19 -9.43
CA TYR A 497 -1.35 -8.06 -8.35
C TYR A 497 -1.71 -9.54 -8.55
N ILE A 498 -2.78 -9.85 -9.28
CA ILE A 498 -3.17 -11.24 -9.57
C ILE A 498 -2.17 -11.95 -10.49
N GLU A 499 -1.65 -11.25 -11.51
CA GLU A 499 -0.61 -11.75 -12.42
C GLU A 499 0.70 -11.99 -11.66
N TRP A 500 1.08 -11.02 -10.81
CA TRP A 500 2.21 -11.18 -9.89
C TRP A 500 2.02 -12.36 -8.92
N ARG A 501 0.80 -12.68 -8.49
CA ARG A 501 0.53 -13.81 -7.58
C ARG A 501 0.63 -15.17 -8.25
N ASN A 502 0.38 -15.31 -9.56
CA ASN A 502 0.57 -16.56 -10.28
C ASN A 502 1.96 -17.16 -9.97
N PRO A 503 2.08 -18.41 -9.46
CA PRO A 503 3.39 -19.04 -9.22
C PRO A 503 4.19 -19.24 -10.52
N ASP A 504 3.52 -19.40 -11.65
CA ASP A 504 4.13 -19.77 -12.94
C ASP A 504 4.59 -18.57 -13.77
N ASN A 505 4.53 -17.35 -13.21
CA ASN A 505 4.96 -16.15 -13.92
C ASN A 505 6.48 -16.08 -14.08
N GLU A 506 6.92 -15.45 -15.17
CA GLU A 506 8.30 -15.55 -15.66
C GLU A 506 9.34 -15.03 -14.66
N PHE A 507 9.02 -14.02 -13.84
CA PHE A 507 9.94 -13.49 -12.82
C PHE A 507 10.16 -14.45 -11.64
N LYS A 508 9.21 -15.35 -11.38
CA LYS A 508 9.35 -16.39 -10.34
C LYS A 508 10.08 -17.62 -10.88
N GLN A 509 9.84 -17.94 -12.14
CA GLN A 509 10.40 -19.11 -12.82
C GLN A 509 11.84 -18.86 -13.34
N ASP A 510 12.27 -17.60 -13.55
CA ASP A 510 13.67 -17.27 -13.88
C ASP A 510 14.59 -17.72 -12.72
N PRO A 511 15.46 -18.73 -12.93
CA PRO A 511 16.30 -19.29 -11.86
C PRO A 511 17.38 -18.32 -11.36
N GLN A 512 17.68 -17.25 -12.10
CA GLN A 512 18.61 -16.20 -11.66
C GLN A 512 17.94 -15.22 -10.67
N LEU A 513 16.61 -15.09 -10.72
CA LEU A 513 15.86 -14.19 -9.86
C LEU A 513 15.11 -14.92 -8.74
N ALA A 514 14.41 -16.02 -9.07
CA ALA A 514 13.56 -16.82 -8.18
C ALA A 514 12.68 -15.97 -7.25
N MET A 515 12.00 -14.96 -7.82
CA MET A 515 11.39 -13.89 -7.03
C MET A 515 10.24 -14.37 -6.15
N LYS A 516 10.19 -13.89 -4.89
CA LYS A 516 9.06 -14.14 -3.98
C LYS A 516 8.24 -12.89 -3.63
N GLY A 517 8.70 -11.70 -3.99
CA GLY A 517 8.01 -10.43 -3.72
C GLY A 517 8.70 -9.23 -4.35
N VAL A 518 8.12 -8.04 -4.17
CA VAL A 518 8.68 -6.74 -4.58
C VAL A 518 8.49 -5.74 -3.42
N PRO A 519 9.39 -4.75 -3.20
CA PRO A 519 10.59 -4.46 -4.00
C PRO A 519 11.75 -5.39 -3.65
N TRP A 520 12.50 -5.81 -4.66
CA TRP A 520 13.80 -6.48 -4.50
C TRP A 520 14.88 -5.64 -5.19
N PHE A 521 16.07 -5.60 -4.61
CA PHE A 521 17.20 -4.84 -5.12
C PHE A 521 18.42 -5.74 -5.28
N TYR A 522 19.20 -5.51 -6.33
CA TYR A 522 20.39 -6.27 -6.68
C TYR A 522 21.52 -5.35 -7.11
N ARG A 523 22.76 -5.73 -6.77
CA ARG A 523 23.95 -5.35 -7.54
C ARG A 523 24.15 -6.43 -8.62
N VAL A 524 24.37 -6.03 -9.87
CA VAL A 524 24.50 -6.94 -11.01
C VAL A 524 25.92 -6.84 -11.54
N TYR A 525 26.64 -7.96 -11.47
CA TYR A 525 28.04 -8.04 -11.90
C TYR A 525 28.14 -8.84 -13.20
N PRO A 526 28.91 -8.36 -14.20
CA PRO A 526 29.25 -9.18 -15.35
C PRO A 526 30.10 -10.37 -14.91
N GLY A 527 29.79 -11.56 -15.41
CA GLY A 527 30.71 -12.69 -15.34
C GLY A 527 31.87 -12.52 -16.33
N PRO A 528 32.84 -13.46 -16.34
CA PRO A 528 33.76 -13.62 -17.46
C PRO A 528 33.00 -13.72 -18.80
N PRO A 529 33.61 -13.38 -19.96
CA PRO A 529 32.95 -13.51 -21.26
C PRO A 529 32.36 -14.91 -21.48
N GLY A 530 31.04 -14.97 -21.75
CA GLY A 530 30.28 -16.21 -21.91
C GLY A 530 29.70 -16.82 -20.62
N ALA A 531 30.02 -16.28 -19.43
CA ALA A 531 29.40 -16.66 -18.17
C ALA A 531 28.11 -15.85 -17.89
N PRO A 532 27.15 -16.40 -17.12
CA PRO A 532 25.95 -15.66 -16.72
C PRO A 532 26.27 -14.48 -15.80
N LEU A 533 25.37 -13.50 -15.77
CA LEU A 533 25.43 -12.38 -14.82
C LEU A 533 25.26 -12.88 -13.38
N THR A 534 26.00 -12.27 -12.45
CA THR A 534 25.86 -12.54 -11.02
C THR A 534 24.95 -11.49 -10.37
N TYR A 535 23.87 -11.93 -9.74
CA TYR A 535 22.88 -11.09 -9.06
C TYR A 535 23.07 -11.12 -7.55
N GLN A 536 23.77 -10.14 -6.99
CA GLN A 536 23.91 -10.02 -5.53
C GLN A 536 22.68 -9.32 -4.94
N ARG A 537 21.75 -10.10 -4.40
CA ARG A 537 20.54 -9.56 -3.75
C ARG A 537 20.88 -8.79 -2.48
N VAL A 538 20.42 -7.54 -2.42
CA VAL A 538 20.52 -6.67 -1.25
C VAL A 538 19.36 -6.93 -0.29
N LYS A 539 19.67 -7.12 0.99
CA LYS A 539 18.71 -7.34 2.09
C LYS A 539 18.77 -6.19 3.09
N LYS A 540 18.31 -5.00 2.69
CA LYS A 540 18.30 -3.77 3.51
C LYS A 540 16.92 -3.10 3.43
N LYS A 541 16.59 -2.22 4.39
CA LYS A 541 15.36 -1.41 4.37
C LYS A 541 15.55 -0.23 3.38
N PHE A 542 14.89 -0.27 2.23
CA PHE A 542 15.07 0.70 1.13
C PHE A 542 14.41 2.08 1.34
N TYR A 543 14.12 2.43 2.59
CA TYR A 543 13.59 3.73 3.04
C TYR A 543 14.43 4.35 4.16
N ILE A 544 15.55 3.71 4.52
CA ILE A 544 16.55 4.18 5.49
C ILE A 544 17.77 4.66 4.70
N LEU A 545 18.15 5.93 4.85
CA LEU A 545 19.14 6.54 3.97
C LEU A 545 20.54 5.96 4.18
N GLU A 546 20.95 5.71 5.43
CA GLU A 546 22.25 5.12 5.77
C GLU A 546 22.40 3.70 5.18
N ALA A 547 21.30 2.94 5.19
CA ALA A 547 21.27 1.60 4.63
C ALA A 547 21.41 1.63 3.10
N LEU A 548 20.84 2.63 2.43
CA LEU A 548 21.00 2.84 0.98
C LEU A 548 22.39 3.38 0.63
N GLN A 549 22.99 4.22 1.45
CA GLN A 549 24.35 4.70 1.25
C GLN A 549 25.35 3.53 1.16
N GLN A 550 25.30 2.59 2.11
CA GLN A 550 26.10 1.34 2.08
C GLN A 550 25.88 0.59 0.75
N VAL A 551 24.62 0.40 0.36
CA VAL A 551 24.24 -0.33 -0.86
C VAL A 551 24.89 0.22 -2.12
N PHE A 552 25.09 1.53 -2.22
CA PHE A 552 25.75 2.15 -3.38
C PHE A 552 27.27 2.32 -3.20
N GLN A 553 27.78 2.48 -1.97
CA GLN A 553 29.20 2.72 -1.71
C GLN A 553 30.07 1.46 -1.75
N ASP A 554 29.62 0.31 -1.24
CA ASP A 554 30.43 -0.95 -1.26
C ASP A 554 30.44 -1.64 -2.66
N SER A 555 30.46 -0.84 -3.73
CA SER A 555 30.42 -1.29 -5.14
C SER A 555 31.63 -0.81 -5.96
N GLY A 556 32.65 -0.26 -5.30
CA GLY A 556 33.94 0.13 -5.88
C GLY A 556 35.01 -0.94 -5.65
#